data_AF-A0A2N5ERS5-F1
#
_entry.id   AF-A0A2N5ERS5-F1
#
_cell.length_a   1.000
_cell.length_b   1.000
_cell.length_c   1.000
_cell.angle_alpha   90.00
_cell.angle_beta   90.00
_cell.angle_gamma   90.00
#
_symmetry.space_group_name_H-M   'P 1'
#
loop_
_entity.id
_entity.type
_entity.pdbx_description
1 polymer ?
#
loop_
_entity_poly.entity_id
_entity_poly.type
_entity_poly.pdbx_seq_one_letter_code
_entity_poly.pdbx_strand_id
1 'polypeptide(L)'
;MADHVQPDSAVLVHFTLTLEDGSVAESTRGNGKPALFRLGDGSLSDDLEAHLLGLQVGDKRAFTLSPESAFGQKSPDLIQFFSRRDFIETGIPEVGTIMMFTAMDGSEMPGVVREVAEESITVDFNHPLAGQHISFDLDVLEIDPDLEANDANPAG
;
A
#
# COMPACT_ATOMS: atom_id res chain seq x y z
N MET A 1 21.45 9.44 18.41
CA MET A 1 19.99 9.70 18.42
C MET A 1 19.74 10.62 17.26
N ALA A 2 19.03 10.15 16.24
CA ALA A 2 18.64 11.00 15.14
C ALA A 2 17.43 11.82 15.61
N ASP A 3 17.64 13.09 15.91
CA ASP A 3 16.54 14.01 16.26
C ASP A 3 15.66 14.38 15.05
N HIS A 4 15.99 13.89 13.86
CA HIS A 4 15.30 14.16 12.60
C HIS A 4 15.35 12.95 11.66
N VAL A 5 14.32 12.80 10.83
CA VAL A 5 14.25 11.77 9.79
C VAL A 5 15.32 12.01 8.73
N GLN A 6 16.15 11.00 8.47
CA GLN A 6 17.16 10.99 7.41
C GLN A 6 16.72 10.07 6.25
N PRO A 7 17.32 10.20 5.04
CA PRO A 7 16.90 9.43 3.87
C PRO A 7 17.15 7.92 3.95
N ASP A 8 17.84 7.44 4.99
CA ASP A 8 18.07 6.01 5.26
C ASP A 8 17.45 5.58 6.61
N SER A 9 16.68 6.46 7.24
CA SER A 9 16.06 6.19 8.54
C SER A 9 14.81 5.34 8.40
N ALA A 10 14.62 4.43 9.36
CA ALA A 10 13.32 3.81 9.58
C ALA A 10 12.48 4.70 10.49
N VAL A 11 11.20 4.89 10.19
CA VAL A 11 10.31 5.78 10.96
C VAL A 11 9.01 5.07 11.23
N LEU A 12 8.67 4.94 12.51
CA LEU A 12 7.38 4.44 12.95
C LEU A 12 6.37 5.58 12.87
N VAL A 13 5.36 5.44 12.02
CA VAL A 13 4.35 6.47 11.80
C VAL A 13 2.93 5.92 11.92
N HIS A 14 2.04 6.72 12.47
CA HIS A 14 0.61 6.52 12.25
C HIS A 14 0.18 7.34 11.05
N PHE A 15 -0.52 6.74 10.10
CA PHE A 15 -1.06 7.45 8.96
C PHE A 15 -2.57 7.24 8.80
N THR A 16 -3.22 8.20 8.15
CA THR A 16 -4.59 8.12 7.70
C THR A 16 -4.67 8.59 6.26
N LEU A 17 -5.22 7.72 5.41
CA LEU A 17 -5.46 7.94 4.01
C LEU A 17 -6.90 8.35 3.84
N THR A 18 -7.12 9.54 3.30
CA THR A 18 -8.45 10.03 2.96
C THR A 18 -8.54 10.21 1.46
N LEU A 19 -9.55 9.60 0.84
CA LEU A 19 -9.85 9.77 -0.57
C LEU A 19 -10.38 11.19 -0.83
N GLU A 20 -10.33 11.64 -2.09
CA GLU A 20 -10.88 12.93 -2.50
C GLU A 20 -12.38 13.08 -2.19
N ASP A 21 -13.11 11.96 -2.11
CA ASP A 21 -14.51 11.90 -1.69
C ASP A 21 -14.72 12.20 -0.18
N GLY A 22 -13.64 12.33 0.61
CA GLY A 22 -13.67 12.50 2.06
C GLY A 22 -13.79 11.18 2.84
N SER A 23 -13.90 10.06 2.14
CA SER A 23 -13.91 8.71 2.71
C SER A 23 -12.51 8.29 3.17
N VAL A 24 -12.38 7.80 4.40
CA VAL A 24 -11.11 7.26 4.91
C VAL A 24 -10.86 5.91 4.24
N ALA A 25 -9.84 5.85 3.40
CA ALA A 25 -9.38 4.64 2.71
C ALA A 25 -8.71 3.67 3.68
N GLU A 26 -7.77 4.20 4.47
CA GLU A 26 -7.01 3.41 5.43
C GLU A 26 -6.64 4.28 6.63
N SER A 27 -6.64 3.70 7.83
CA SER A 27 -6.18 4.40 9.01
C SER A 27 -5.47 3.44 9.94
N THR A 28 -4.15 3.61 10.07
CA THR A 28 -3.36 2.92 11.10
C THR A 28 -3.62 3.53 12.48
N ARG A 29 -4.00 4.81 12.54
CA ARG A 29 -4.43 5.48 13.78
C ARG A 29 -5.69 4.83 14.37
N GLY A 30 -6.66 4.47 13.51
CA GLY A 30 -7.89 3.79 13.94
C GLY A 30 -7.67 2.36 14.43
N ASN A 31 -6.68 1.66 13.85
CA ASN A 31 -6.36 0.28 14.20
C ASN A 31 -5.35 0.15 15.36
N GLY A 32 -4.74 1.25 15.81
CA GLY A 32 -3.75 1.27 16.88
C GLY A 32 -2.43 0.54 16.54
N LYS A 33 -2.23 0.17 15.27
CA LYS A 33 -0.99 -0.44 14.77
C LYS A 33 -0.24 0.58 13.93
N PRO A 34 0.91 1.10 14.40
CA PRO A 34 1.72 2.00 13.59
C PRO A 34 2.38 1.25 12.44
N ALA A 35 2.68 1.96 11.36
CA ALA A 35 3.40 1.44 10.22
C ALA A 35 4.86 1.86 10.26
N LEU A 36 5.74 0.95 9.87
CA LEU A 36 7.15 1.24 9.74
C LEU A 36 7.44 1.66 8.30
N PHE A 37 7.88 2.90 8.12
CA PHE A 37 8.32 3.44 6.85
C PHE A 37 9.84 3.47 6.80
N ARG A 38 10.44 2.78 5.83
CA ARG A 38 11.88 2.84 5.59
C ARG A 38 12.16 3.74 4.41
N LEU A 39 12.85 4.83 4.68
CA LEU A 39 13.37 5.70 3.63
C LEU A 39 14.62 5.05 3.02
N GLY A 40 14.84 5.27 1.72
CA GLY A 40 16.04 4.85 0.99
C GLY A 40 16.00 3.43 0.42
N ASP A 41 15.01 2.61 0.80
CA ASP A 41 14.86 1.23 0.33
C ASP A 41 14.08 1.13 -1.01
N GLY A 42 13.53 2.25 -1.50
CA GLY A 42 12.68 2.28 -2.70
C GLY A 42 11.27 1.72 -2.48
N SER A 43 10.94 1.38 -1.22
CA SER A 43 9.59 0.97 -0.80
C SER A 43 8.58 2.12 -0.82
N LEU A 44 9.05 3.37 -0.78
CA LEU A 44 8.25 4.59 -0.76
C LEU A 44 8.58 5.44 -2.00
N SER A 45 7.68 6.34 -2.38
CA SER A 45 7.92 7.30 -3.45
C SER A 45 8.84 8.43 -2.98
N ASP A 46 9.69 8.95 -3.87
CA ASP A 46 10.58 10.09 -3.57
C ASP A 46 9.82 11.29 -2.97
N ASP A 47 8.59 11.51 -3.42
CA ASP A 47 7.73 12.60 -2.96
C ASP A 47 7.33 12.38 -1.50
N LEU A 48 6.85 11.18 -1.15
CA LEU A 48 6.51 10.83 0.23
C LEU A 48 7.74 10.88 1.16
N GLU A 49 8.89 10.39 0.69
CA GLU A 49 10.15 10.46 1.44
C GLU A 49 10.59 11.92 1.67
N ALA A 50 10.54 12.76 0.65
CA ALA A 50 10.80 14.20 0.78
C ALA A 50 9.83 14.87 1.75
N HIS A 51 8.60 14.35 1.83
CA HIS A 51 7.61 14.79 2.80
C HIS A 51 7.91 14.31 4.25
N LEU A 52 8.71 13.28 4.44
CA LEU A 52 9.12 12.76 5.75
C LEU A 52 10.46 13.34 6.21
N LEU A 53 11.35 13.67 5.28
CA LEU A 53 12.67 14.21 5.56
C LEU A 53 12.63 15.46 6.42
N GLY A 54 13.42 15.45 7.50
CA GLY A 54 13.52 16.57 8.44
C GLY A 54 12.40 16.66 9.48
N LEU A 55 11.42 15.77 9.48
CA LEU A 55 10.45 15.66 10.58
C LEU A 55 11.11 15.12 11.85
N GLN A 56 10.56 15.46 13.01
CA GLN A 56 11.01 14.96 14.30
C GLN A 56 9.97 14.00 14.91
N VAL A 57 10.37 13.29 15.97
CA VAL A 57 9.44 12.46 16.74
C VAL A 57 8.33 13.33 17.35
N GLY A 58 7.08 12.96 17.11
CA GLY A 58 5.88 13.68 17.54
C GLY A 58 5.34 14.70 16.54
N ASP A 59 6.04 14.93 15.42
CA ASP A 59 5.55 15.81 14.36
C ASP A 59 4.40 15.17 13.58
N LYS A 60 3.50 16.05 13.11
CA LYS A 60 2.37 15.67 12.28
C LYS A 60 2.48 16.38 10.95
N ARG A 61 2.31 15.63 9.87
CA ARG A 61 2.30 16.19 8.53
C ARG A 61 1.08 15.70 7.76
N ALA A 62 0.32 16.66 7.23
CA ALA A 62 -0.76 16.39 6.29
C ALA A 62 -0.36 16.93 4.92
N PHE A 63 -0.46 16.09 3.89
CA PHE A 63 -0.20 16.47 2.51
C PHE A 63 -1.02 15.60 1.57
N THR A 64 -1.37 16.15 0.40
CA THR A 64 -2.11 15.40 -0.62
C THR A 64 -1.13 14.94 -1.66
N LEU A 65 -1.08 13.63 -1.88
CA LEU A 65 -0.28 13.02 -2.92
C LEU A 65 -1.15 12.74 -4.15
N SER A 66 -0.57 12.93 -5.33
CA SER A 66 -1.11 12.37 -6.56
C SER A 66 -1.07 10.85 -6.49
N PRO A 67 -1.92 10.13 -7.26
CA PRO A 67 -1.88 8.68 -7.30
C PRO A 67 -0.49 8.13 -7.56
N GLU A 68 0.23 8.76 -8.49
CA GLU A 68 1.59 8.39 -8.91
C GLU A 68 2.58 8.42 -7.74
N SER A 69 2.42 9.40 -6.84
CA SER A 69 3.27 9.57 -5.66
C SER A 69 2.76 8.82 -4.43
N ALA A 70 1.52 8.32 -4.39
CA ALA A 70 0.97 7.60 -3.23
C ALA A 70 1.10 6.07 -3.37
N PHE A 71 0.29 5.48 -4.25
CA PHE A 71 0.23 4.03 -4.49
C PHE A 71 0.59 3.66 -5.94
N GLY A 72 1.05 4.64 -6.71
CA GLY A 72 1.20 4.55 -8.16
C GLY A 72 -0.13 4.75 -8.90
N GLN A 73 0.00 4.86 -10.23
CA GLN A 73 -1.14 4.68 -11.11
C GLN A 73 -1.52 3.20 -11.20
N LYS A 74 -2.74 2.93 -11.70
CA LYS A 74 -3.09 1.58 -12.11
C LYS A 74 -2.18 1.17 -13.25
N SER A 75 -1.29 0.23 -12.99
CA SER A 75 -0.37 -0.30 -13.98
C SER A 75 -1.05 -1.45 -14.73
N PRO A 76 -1.08 -1.40 -16.07
CA PRO A 76 -1.55 -2.54 -16.86
C PRO A 76 -0.65 -3.77 -16.69
N ASP A 77 0.61 -3.60 -16.25
CA ASP A 77 1.50 -4.70 -15.86
C ASP A 77 1.02 -5.49 -14.64
N LEU A 78 0.21 -4.87 -13.78
CA LEU A 78 -0.46 -5.57 -12.66
C LEU A 78 -1.77 -6.23 -13.10
N ILE A 79 -2.11 -6.19 -14.39
CA ILE A 79 -3.23 -6.93 -14.96
C ILE A 79 -2.67 -8.23 -15.50
N GLN A 80 -3.02 -9.34 -14.86
CA GLN A 80 -2.61 -10.66 -15.33
C GLN A 80 -3.75 -11.36 -16.06
N PHE A 81 -3.36 -12.13 -17.07
CA PHE A 81 -4.26 -12.97 -17.83
C PHE A 81 -4.06 -14.41 -17.38
N PHE A 82 -5.13 -14.99 -16.87
CA PHE A 82 -5.16 -16.40 -16.50
C PHE A 82 -5.97 -17.19 -17.50
N SER A 83 -5.71 -18.49 -17.58
CA SER A 83 -6.57 -19.35 -18.37
C SER A 83 -7.84 -19.62 -17.58
N ARG A 84 -8.98 -19.66 -18.26
CA ARG A 84 -10.24 -20.06 -17.63
C ARG A 84 -10.14 -21.41 -16.92
N ARG A 85 -9.26 -22.30 -17.40
CA ARG A 85 -8.96 -23.61 -16.84
C ARG A 85 -8.42 -23.54 -15.41
N ASP A 86 -7.63 -22.53 -15.07
CA ASP A 86 -7.10 -22.33 -13.72
C ASP A 86 -8.22 -22.07 -12.70
N PHE A 87 -9.34 -21.51 -13.16
CA PHE A 87 -10.52 -21.21 -12.36
C PHE A 87 -11.61 -22.28 -12.44
N ILE A 88 -11.44 -23.37 -13.21
CA ILE A 88 -12.46 -24.41 -13.31
C ILE A 88 -12.61 -25.16 -11.97
N GLU A 89 -11.51 -25.35 -11.23
CA GLU A 89 -11.54 -26.01 -9.92
C GLU A 89 -12.14 -25.14 -8.82
N THR A 90 -11.90 -23.83 -8.86
CA THR A 90 -12.42 -22.86 -7.87
C THR A 90 -13.83 -22.35 -8.21
N GLY A 91 -14.24 -22.49 -9.46
CA GLY A 91 -15.42 -21.83 -10.02
C GLY A 91 -15.04 -20.58 -10.81
N ILE A 92 -15.64 -20.43 -12.00
CA ILE A 92 -15.38 -19.28 -12.88
C ILE A 92 -15.98 -18.03 -12.22
N PRO A 93 -15.17 -17.03 -11.86
CA PRO A 93 -15.66 -15.82 -11.22
C PRO A 93 -16.45 -14.95 -12.19
N GLU A 94 -17.33 -14.10 -11.66
CA GLU A 94 -18.03 -13.09 -12.44
C GLU A 94 -17.17 -11.82 -12.58
N VAL A 95 -17.41 -11.04 -13.63
CA VAL A 95 -16.76 -9.72 -13.78
C VAL A 95 -17.13 -8.83 -12.60
N GLY A 96 -16.11 -8.24 -11.96
CA GLY A 96 -16.23 -7.45 -10.74
C GLY A 96 -16.05 -8.24 -9.45
N THR A 97 -15.88 -9.56 -9.52
CA THR A 97 -15.58 -10.38 -8.33
C THR A 97 -14.19 -10.04 -7.80
N ILE A 98 -14.08 -9.84 -6.49
CA ILE A 98 -12.82 -9.65 -5.78
C ILE A 98 -12.42 -11.00 -5.17
N MET A 99 -11.22 -11.46 -5.47
CA MET A 99 -10.64 -12.70 -4.92
C MET A 99 -9.30 -12.40 -4.28
N MET A 100 -8.95 -13.13 -3.22
CA MET A 100 -7.64 -13.02 -2.60
C MET A 100 -6.66 -13.96 -3.28
N PHE A 101 -5.49 -13.45 -3.67
CA PHE A 101 -4.41 -14.23 -4.27
C PHE A 101 -3.16 -14.10 -3.42
N THR A 102 -2.41 -15.18 -3.31
CA THR A 102 -1.11 -15.16 -2.62
C THR A 102 -0.04 -14.65 -3.59
N ALA A 103 0.59 -13.53 -3.23
CA ALA A 103 1.73 -12.97 -3.95
C ALA A 103 2.97 -13.87 -3.80
N MET A 104 4.01 -13.62 -4.61
CA MET A 104 5.28 -14.35 -4.50
C MET A 104 5.98 -14.13 -3.15
N ASP A 105 5.68 -13.00 -2.50
CA ASP A 105 6.18 -12.65 -1.16
C ASP A 105 5.40 -13.36 -0.02
N GLY A 106 4.35 -14.11 -0.34
CA GLY A 106 3.50 -14.80 0.63
C GLY A 106 2.39 -13.93 1.22
N SER A 107 2.38 -12.63 0.92
CA SER A 107 1.29 -11.72 1.25
C SER A 107 0.04 -11.99 0.42
N GLU A 108 -1.13 -11.82 1.03
CA GLU A 108 -2.41 -11.92 0.34
C GLU A 108 -2.75 -10.58 -0.33
N MET A 109 -2.98 -10.59 -1.64
CA MET A 109 -3.37 -9.42 -2.42
C MET A 109 -4.75 -9.62 -3.04
N PRO A 110 -5.66 -8.64 -2.91
CA PRO A 110 -6.94 -8.70 -3.60
C PRO A 110 -6.74 -8.48 -5.11
N GLY A 111 -7.24 -9.42 -5.92
CA GLY A 111 -7.35 -9.32 -7.36
C GLY A 111 -8.81 -9.18 -7.80
N VAL A 112 -9.10 -8.19 -8.65
CA VAL A 112 -10.46 -7.94 -9.16
C VAL A 112 -10.58 -8.45 -10.58
N VAL A 113 -11.58 -9.27 -10.85
CA VAL A 113 -11.83 -9.78 -12.20
C VAL A 113 -12.37 -8.65 -13.07
N ARG A 114 -11.56 -8.19 -14.02
CA ARG A 114 -11.93 -7.14 -14.97
C ARG A 114 -12.75 -7.66 -16.14
N GLU A 115 -12.41 -8.83 -16.63
CA GLU A 115 -13.03 -9.41 -17.81
C GLU A 115 -12.94 -10.93 -17.76
N VAL A 116 -14.01 -11.59 -18.22
CA VAL A 116 -14.08 -13.05 -18.35
C VAL A 116 -14.42 -13.34 -19.80
N ALA A 117 -13.43 -13.76 -20.57
CA ALA A 117 -13.59 -14.22 -21.94
C ALA A 117 -13.83 -15.75 -21.97
N GLU A 118 -14.06 -16.30 -23.17
CA GLU A 118 -14.39 -17.72 -23.34
C GLU A 118 -13.27 -18.65 -22.86
N GLU A 119 -12.00 -18.26 -23.06
CA GLU A 119 -10.81 -19.05 -22.68
C GLU A 119 -9.84 -18.33 -21.72
N SER A 120 -9.95 -17.01 -21.57
CA SER A 120 -9.04 -16.19 -20.74
C SER A 120 -9.82 -15.35 -19.72
N ILE A 121 -9.21 -15.15 -18.55
CA ILE A 121 -9.75 -14.32 -17.47
C ILE A 121 -8.72 -13.24 -17.15
N THR A 122 -9.17 -11.99 -17.18
CA THR A 122 -8.35 -10.82 -16.89
C THR A 122 -8.56 -10.42 -15.44
N VAL A 123 -7.50 -10.49 -14.64
CA VAL A 123 -7.51 -10.14 -13.23
C VAL A 123 -6.60 -8.95 -12.99
N ASP A 124 -7.15 -7.93 -12.33
CA ASP A 124 -6.51 -6.67 -12.01
C ASP A 124 -6.05 -6.71 -10.55
N PHE A 125 -4.73 -6.73 -10.34
CA PHE A 125 -4.08 -6.74 -9.01
C PHE A 125 -3.69 -5.34 -8.56
N ASN A 126 -4.17 -4.29 -9.22
CA ASN A 126 -3.86 -2.94 -8.78
C ASN A 126 -4.44 -2.70 -7.39
N HIS A 127 -3.65 -2.00 -6.57
CA HIS A 127 -4.09 -1.60 -5.24
C HIS A 127 -5.42 -0.82 -5.35
N PRO A 128 -6.42 -1.04 -4.47
CA PRO A 128 -7.71 -0.32 -4.55
C PRO A 128 -7.55 1.21 -4.50
N LEU A 129 -6.44 1.67 -3.94
CA LEU A 129 -6.06 3.07 -3.82
C LEU A 129 -5.21 3.60 -4.98
N ALA A 130 -4.74 2.73 -5.88
CA ALA A 130 -3.96 3.13 -7.05
C ALA A 130 -4.82 3.94 -8.03
N GLY A 131 -4.25 5.04 -8.54
CA GLY A 131 -4.96 5.94 -9.46
C GLY A 131 -5.90 6.96 -8.82
N GLN A 132 -6.00 7.03 -7.48
CA GLN A 132 -6.78 8.05 -6.77
C GLN A 132 -5.89 9.10 -6.09
N HIS A 133 -6.38 10.34 -6.01
CA HIS A 133 -5.77 11.38 -5.17
C HIS A 133 -6.08 11.09 -3.70
N ILE A 134 -5.04 11.09 -2.86
CA ILE A 134 -5.16 10.70 -1.45
C ILE A 134 -4.52 11.76 -0.59
N SER A 135 -5.29 12.26 0.37
CA SER A 135 -4.75 13.05 1.47
C SER A 135 -4.14 12.12 2.50
N PHE A 136 -2.84 12.27 2.67
CA PHE A 136 -2.00 11.54 3.61
C PHE A 136 -1.83 12.40 4.87
N ASP A 137 -2.37 11.95 6.00
CA ASP A 137 -2.13 12.53 7.32
C ASP A 137 -1.24 11.57 8.10
N LEU A 138 0.01 11.92 8.35
CA LEU A 138 0.96 11.09 9.09
C LEU A 138 1.44 11.77 10.38
N ASP A 139 1.76 10.93 11.34
CA ASP A 139 2.14 11.27 12.71
C ASP A 139 3.38 10.45 13.05
N VAL A 140 4.51 11.12 13.23
CA VAL A 140 5.78 10.46 13.52
C VAL A 140 5.81 10.05 14.98
N LEU A 141 5.90 8.75 15.25
CA LEU A 141 5.90 8.21 16.61
C LEU A 141 7.31 7.94 17.10
N GLU A 142 8.16 7.40 16.23
CA GLU A 142 9.53 7.03 16.57
C GLU A 142 10.40 7.07 15.31
N ILE A 143 11.65 7.47 15.45
CA ILE A 143 12.66 7.47 14.38
C ILE A 143 13.75 6.51 14.79
N ASP A 144 14.13 5.64 13.88
CA ASP A 144 15.06 4.54 14.05
C ASP A 144 14.67 3.66 15.26
N PRO A 145 13.45 3.09 15.27
CA PRO A 145 13.08 2.13 16.30
C PRO A 145 14.13 1.01 16.31
N ASP A 146 14.59 0.61 17.50
CA ASP A 146 15.55 -0.48 17.70
C ASP A 146 14.88 -1.79 17.28
N LEU A 147 14.86 -2.03 15.97
CA LEU A 147 14.33 -3.23 15.36
C LEU A 147 15.39 -4.31 15.52
N GLU A 148 15.42 -4.94 16.71
CA GLU A 148 15.78 -6.35 16.80
C GLU A 148 14.83 -7.14 15.89
N ALA A 149 15.19 -7.24 14.61
CA ALA A 149 14.97 -8.29 13.61
C ALA A 149 13.81 -9.30 13.74
N ASN A 150 12.67 -8.99 14.36
CA ASN A 150 11.58 -9.94 14.52
C ASN A 150 10.21 -9.30 14.25
N ASP A 151 9.45 -9.94 13.36
CA ASP A 151 8.06 -9.63 12.99
C ASP A 151 7.83 -8.47 12.00
N ALA A 152 8.46 -8.58 10.83
CA ALA A 152 7.66 -8.41 9.61
C ALA A 152 6.61 -9.53 9.60
N ASN A 153 5.48 -9.29 10.26
CA ASN A 153 4.28 -10.10 10.11
C ASN A 153 3.61 -9.64 8.79
N PRO A 154 3.72 -10.37 7.67
CA PRO A 154 2.78 -10.17 6.59
C PRO A 154 1.41 -10.56 7.17
N ALA A 155 0.50 -9.58 7.23
CA ALA A 155 -0.87 -9.84 7.62
C ALA A 155 -1.40 -11.03 6.80
N GLY A 156 -1.73 -12.12 7.49
CA GLY A 156 -2.50 -13.23 6.93
C GLY A 156 -3.99 -13.05 7.18
#